data_AF-A0AAN9V7J5-F1
#
_entry.id   AF-A0AAN9V7J5-F1
#
_cell.length_a   1.000
_cell.length_b   1.000
_cell.length_c   1.000
_cell.angle_alpha   90.00
_cell.angle_beta   90.00
_cell.angle_gamma   90.00
#
_symmetry.space_group_name_H-M   'P 1'
#
loop_
_entity.id
_entity.type
_entity.pdbx_description
1 polymer ?
#
loop_
_entity_poly.entity_id
_entity_poly.type
_entity_poly.pdbx_seq_one_letter_code
_entity_poly.pdbx_strand_id
1 'polypeptide(L)'
;MASRCLFACEMLQKTVLDNLRSMLSKRPAPDDRKKVLEFYQKLIENVDAVWNGAAEPIPEVVNLMKKIQQGLKDVLPPLNAEQHSKTVLTILREKLVRRIAEVSERERKLADAEKFLTKPPEEVLQAELNIPSPLSDVLWNEAMNQTPKRQNLIKLQGMYDGALVEKFIQLLAHEKGKIIEKFKKQYEKSVRCMKQNLQDRISYAVNAYVIAREDWAEISSLLENVQNAHRAALQAPGEPPSTEQWKVVNQLMDQLRESQEHYEGEIQRGEDLRMLLVAEHQSSHLMKLIAGNNLQQLQNDHSELCDAIHQLALEIRQQHKRIEELQNLLQ
;
A
#
# COMPACT_ATOMS: atom_id res chain seq x y z
N MET A 1 -14.15 0.55 19.23
CA MET A 1 -14.17 -0.26 17.98
C MET A 1 -12.84 -0.21 17.21
N ALA A 2 -12.21 0.96 17.05
CA ALA A 2 -10.89 1.07 16.40
C ALA A 2 -9.78 0.22 17.07
N SER A 3 -9.77 0.11 18.40
CA SER A 3 -8.80 -0.70 19.16
C SER A 3 -8.93 -2.22 18.91
N ARG A 4 -10.14 -2.75 18.69
CA ARG A 4 -10.33 -4.18 18.33
C ARG A 4 -9.88 -4.49 16.90
N CYS A 5 -10.05 -3.55 15.96
CA CYS A 5 -9.50 -3.69 14.61
C CYS A 5 -7.98 -3.61 14.60
N LEU A 6 -7.38 -2.72 15.40
CA LEU A 6 -5.92 -2.64 15.56
C LEU A 6 -5.34 -3.93 16.14
N PHE A 7 -5.92 -4.44 17.22
CA PHE A 7 -5.51 -5.71 17.84
C PHE A 7 -5.64 -6.91 16.89
N ALA A 8 -6.73 -6.97 16.10
CA ALA A 8 -6.90 -8.01 15.08
C ALA A 8 -5.88 -7.88 13.94
N CYS A 9 -5.55 -6.65 13.53
CA CYS A 9 -4.52 -6.39 12.51
C CYS A 9 -3.12 -6.73 13.02
N GLU A 10 -2.81 -6.43 14.29
CA GLU A 10 -1.55 -6.77 14.96
C GLU A 10 -1.39 -8.28 15.15
N MET A 11 -2.44 -8.96 15.60
CA MET A 11 -2.45 -10.43 15.70
C MET A 11 -2.25 -11.07 14.33
N LEU A 12 -2.90 -10.56 13.28
CA LEU A 12 -2.73 -11.05 11.91
C LEU A 12 -1.33 -10.76 11.38
N GLN A 13 -0.79 -9.56 11.56
CA GLN A 13 0.56 -9.21 11.14
C GLN A 13 1.62 -10.04 11.87
N LYS A 14 1.51 -10.17 13.20
CA LYS A 14 2.43 -10.99 14.01
C LYS A 14 2.37 -12.46 13.59
N THR A 15 1.17 -13.04 13.46
CA THR A 15 0.99 -14.43 13.03
C THR A 15 1.54 -14.65 11.61
N VAL A 16 1.34 -13.71 10.70
CA VAL A 16 1.87 -13.79 9.33
C VAL A 16 3.40 -13.67 9.30
N LEU A 17 3.98 -12.74 10.07
CA LEU A 17 5.43 -12.54 10.16
C LEU A 17 6.12 -13.73 10.86
N ASP A 18 5.52 -14.30 11.89
CA ASP A 18 6.05 -15.46 12.60
C ASP A 18 5.95 -16.73 11.74
N ASN A 19 4.86 -16.89 10.97
CA ASN A 19 4.75 -17.94 9.97
C ASN A 19 5.80 -17.78 8.87
N LEU A 20 6.04 -16.56 8.38
CA LEU A 20 7.09 -16.26 7.41
C LEU A 20 8.48 -16.60 7.97
N ARG A 21 8.79 -16.19 9.21
CA ARG A 21 10.05 -16.53 9.88
C ARG A 21 10.23 -18.04 10.08
N SER A 22 9.17 -18.75 10.49
CA SER A 22 9.17 -20.20 10.64
C SER A 22 9.34 -20.93 9.31
N MET A 23 8.75 -20.42 8.23
CA MET A 23 8.93 -20.97 6.88
C MET A 23 10.36 -20.73 6.36
N LEU A 24 10.93 -19.56 6.62
CA LEU A 24 12.29 -19.23 6.20
C LEU A 24 13.35 -19.96 7.01
N SER A 25 13.14 -20.20 8.32
CA SER A 25 14.09 -20.93 9.16
C SER A 25 14.20 -22.41 8.83
N LYS A 26 13.17 -23.00 8.20
CA LYS A 26 13.19 -24.38 7.70
C LYS A 26 13.95 -24.56 6.38
N ARG A 27 14.49 -23.47 5.81
CA ARG A 27 15.17 -23.53 4.52
C ARG A 27 16.56 -24.14 4.63
N PRO A 28 17.04 -24.83 3.57
CA PRO A 28 18.42 -25.25 3.47
C PRO A 28 19.38 -24.06 3.55
N ALA A 29 20.58 -24.31 4.09
CA ALA A 29 21.63 -23.31 4.20
C ALA A 29 21.95 -22.68 2.82
N PRO A 30 22.43 -21.41 2.76
CA PRO A 30 22.86 -20.76 1.52
C PRO A 30 23.72 -21.64 0.62
N ASP A 31 24.66 -22.38 1.20
CA ASP A 31 25.57 -23.25 0.46
C ASP A 31 24.86 -24.45 -0.19
N ASP A 32 23.88 -25.04 0.50
CA ASP A 32 23.09 -26.15 -0.05
C ASP A 32 22.17 -25.69 -1.18
N ARG A 33 21.68 -24.43 -1.12
CA ARG A 33 20.90 -23.82 -2.19
C ARG A 33 21.74 -23.58 -3.44
N LYS A 34 23.00 -23.17 -3.25
CA LYS A 34 23.96 -22.99 -4.36
C LYS A 34 24.28 -24.31 -5.07
N LYS A 35 24.41 -25.41 -4.33
CA LYS A 35 24.62 -26.75 -4.88
C LYS A 35 23.50 -27.18 -5.85
N VAL A 36 22.25 -26.72 -5.62
CA VAL A 36 21.13 -27.00 -6.53
C VAL A 36 21.33 -26.33 -7.90
N LEU A 37 21.77 -25.07 -7.91
CA LEU A 37 22.08 -24.36 -9.16
C LEU A 37 23.27 -24.99 -9.87
N GLU A 38 24.33 -25.32 -9.12
CA GLU A 38 25.52 -26.01 -9.64
C GLU A 38 25.17 -27.38 -10.24
N PHE A 39 24.24 -28.12 -9.64
CA PHE A 39 23.74 -29.38 -10.18
C PHE A 39 23.08 -29.20 -11.55
N TYR A 40 22.17 -28.23 -11.70
CA TYR A 40 21.54 -27.96 -13.00
C TYR A 40 22.53 -27.45 -14.04
N GLN A 41 23.54 -26.69 -13.61
CA GLN A 41 24.59 -26.20 -14.50
C GLN A 41 25.45 -27.35 -15.06
N LYS A 42 25.84 -28.30 -14.20
CA LYS A 42 26.51 -29.54 -14.63
C LYS A 42 25.66 -30.40 -15.56
N LEU A 43 24.34 -30.43 -15.37
CA LEU A 43 23.43 -31.10 -16.31
C LEU A 43 23.44 -30.43 -17.69
N ILE A 44 23.44 -29.10 -17.76
CA ILE A 44 23.55 -28.36 -19.03
C ILE A 44 24.89 -28.64 -19.71
N GLU A 45 25.99 -28.61 -18.96
CA GLU A 45 27.32 -28.92 -19.47
C GLU A 45 27.39 -30.34 -20.06
N ASN A 46 26.81 -31.33 -19.39
CA ASN A 46 26.73 -32.68 -19.95
C ASN A 46 25.83 -32.75 -21.19
N VAL A 47 24.68 -32.06 -21.20
CA VAL A 47 23.81 -31.98 -22.38
C VAL A 47 24.53 -31.35 -23.57
N ASP A 48 25.28 -30.27 -23.35
CA ASP A 48 26.08 -29.60 -24.39
C ASP A 48 27.25 -30.47 -24.87
N ALA A 49 27.89 -31.22 -23.98
CA ALA A 49 28.94 -32.18 -24.35
C ALA A 49 28.38 -33.35 -25.17
N VAL A 50 27.22 -33.90 -24.79
CA VAL A 50 26.52 -34.96 -25.54
C VAL A 50 26.04 -34.44 -26.90
N TRP A 51 25.53 -33.21 -26.95
CA TRP A 51 25.13 -32.55 -28.20
C TRP A 51 26.26 -32.49 -29.22
N ASN A 52 27.47 -32.15 -28.74
CA ASN A 52 28.68 -32.03 -29.55
C ASN A 52 29.40 -33.36 -29.80
N GLY A 53 28.88 -34.48 -29.28
CA GLY A 53 29.53 -35.80 -29.37
C GLY A 53 30.82 -35.92 -28.55
N ALA A 54 31.04 -35.02 -27.59
CA ALA A 54 32.25 -34.93 -26.79
C ALA A 54 32.18 -35.77 -25.49
N ALA A 55 30.99 -36.23 -25.09
CA ALA A 55 30.80 -37.07 -23.90
C ALA A 55 29.57 -37.98 -24.04
N GLU A 56 29.53 -39.02 -23.22
CA GLU A 56 28.33 -39.84 -23.03
C GLU A 56 27.35 -39.19 -22.04
N PRO A 57 26.04 -39.42 -22.21
CA PRO A 57 25.03 -38.86 -21.33
C PRO A 57 25.06 -39.55 -19.96
N ILE A 58 25.12 -38.75 -18.90
CA ILE A 58 25.03 -39.28 -17.53
C ILE A 58 23.62 -39.81 -17.23
N PRO A 59 23.44 -40.72 -16.26
CA PRO A 59 22.17 -41.39 -15.99
C PRO A 59 20.97 -40.44 -15.80
N GLU A 60 21.19 -39.30 -15.17
CA GLU A 60 20.19 -38.26 -14.95
C GLU A 60 19.72 -37.63 -16.26
N VAL A 61 20.64 -37.34 -17.18
CA VAL A 61 20.35 -36.82 -18.51
C VAL A 61 19.59 -37.86 -19.33
N VAL A 62 20.01 -39.13 -19.29
CA VAL A 62 19.30 -40.25 -19.95
C VAL A 62 17.85 -40.37 -19.47
N ASN A 63 17.64 -40.28 -18.16
CA ASN A 63 16.29 -40.34 -17.58
C ASN A 63 15.41 -39.16 -17.97
N LEU A 64 15.99 -37.95 -18.03
CA LEU A 64 15.27 -36.75 -18.47
C LEU A 64 14.94 -36.79 -19.97
N MET A 65 15.86 -37.28 -20.80
CA MET A 65 15.62 -37.51 -22.22
C MET A 65 14.49 -38.50 -22.44
N LYS A 66 14.46 -39.63 -21.72
CA LYS A 66 13.36 -40.61 -21.78
C LYS A 66 12.00 -40.00 -21.44
N LYS A 67 11.92 -39.15 -20.42
CA LYS A 67 10.68 -38.43 -20.05
C LYS A 67 10.21 -37.48 -21.15
N ILE A 68 11.15 -36.78 -21.79
CA ILE A 68 10.84 -35.89 -22.92
C ILE A 68 10.36 -36.70 -24.12
N GLN A 69 11.03 -37.81 -24.44
CA GLN A 69 10.65 -38.72 -25.52
C GLN A 69 9.25 -39.32 -25.32
N GLN A 70 8.90 -39.71 -24.09
CA GLN A 70 7.56 -40.20 -23.77
C GLN A 70 6.47 -39.14 -24.00
N GLY A 71 6.75 -37.87 -23.70
CA GLY A 71 5.82 -36.76 -23.92
C GLY A 71 5.75 -36.27 -25.38
N LEU A 72 6.66 -36.71 -26.25
CA LEU A 72 6.73 -36.30 -27.66
C LEU A 72 6.25 -37.39 -28.64
N LYS A 73 5.87 -38.58 -28.13
CA LYS A 73 5.51 -39.77 -28.92
C LYS A 73 4.45 -39.52 -30.01
N ASP A 74 3.59 -38.52 -29.84
CA ASP A 74 2.46 -38.23 -30.75
C ASP A 74 2.57 -36.87 -31.46
N VAL A 75 3.67 -36.12 -31.25
CA VAL A 75 3.77 -34.70 -31.65
C VAL A 75 4.85 -34.45 -32.71
N LEU A 76 5.89 -35.28 -32.78
CA LEU A 76 6.99 -35.08 -33.71
C LEU A 76 6.79 -35.85 -35.02
N PRO A 77 7.14 -35.24 -36.18
CA PRO A 77 7.18 -35.95 -37.45
C PRO A 77 8.23 -37.09 -37.42
N PRO A 78 8.17 -38.05 -38.35
CA PRO A 78 9.15 -39.13 -38.44
C PRO A 78 10.54 -38.57 -38.77
N LEU A 79 11.32 -38.29 -37.73
CA LEU A 79 12.71 -37.87 -37.80
C LEU A 79 13.62 -39.09 -37.75
N ASN A 80 14.82 -38.99 -38.33
CA ASN A 80 15.83 -40.04 -38.14
C ASN A 80 16.31 -40.06 -36.67
N ALA A 81 16.89 -41.18 -36.22
CA ALA A 81 17.24 -41.37 -34.81
C ALA A 81 18.19 -40.28 -34.27
N GLU A 82 19.10 -39.79 -35.11
CA GLU A 82 20.06 -38.74 -34.75
C GLU A 82 19.39 -37.36 -34.60
N GLN A 83 18.53 -36.99 -35.55
CA GLN A 83 17.73 -35.76 -35.50
C GLN A 83 16.79 -35.77 -34.31
N HIS A 84 16.15 -36.90 -34.02
CA HIS A 84 15.27 -37.05 -32.87
C HIS A 84 16.05 -36.91 -31.55
N SER A 85 17.25 -37.53 -31.45
CA SER A 85 18.12 -37.38 -30.28
C SER A 85 18.55 -35.92 -30.06
N LYS A 86 18.96 -35.25 -31.14
CA LYS A 86 19.27 -33.81 -31.12
C LYS A 86 18.04 -33.02 -30.68
N THR A 87 16.88 -33.11 -31.33
CA THR A 87 15.68 -32.37 -30.89
C THR A 87 15.33 -32.55 -29.41
N VAL A 88 15.45 -33.78 -28.88
CA VAL A 88 15.23 -34.06 -27.45
C VAL A 88 16.24 -33.35 -26.56
N LEU A 89 17.53 -33.33 -26.91
CA LEU A 89 18.57 -32.62 -26.18
C LEU A 89 18.37 -31.10 -26.22
N THR A 90 17.91 -30.52 -27.33
CA THR A 90 17.59 -29.08 -27.41
C THR A 90 16.49 -28.72 -26.43
N ILE A 91 15.40 -29.48 -26.45
CA ILE A 91 14.26 -29.27 -25.55
C ILE A 91 14.69 -29.45 -24.09
N LEU A 92 15.53 -30.43 -23.80
CA LEU A 92 16.07 -30.66 -22.47
C LEU A 92 16.90 -29.46 -22.00
N ARG A 93 17.82 -28.98 -22.85
CA ARG A 93 18.66 -27.81 -22.58
C ARG A 93 17.81 -26.58 -22.26
N GLU A 94 16.82 -26.27 -23.10
CA GLU A 94 15.92 -25.13 -22.88
C GLU A 94 15.12 -25.25 -21.58
N LYS A 95 14.66 -26.46 -21.23
CA LYS A 95 13.97 -26.72 -19.97
C LYS A 95 14.88 -26.53 -18.76
N LEU A 96 16.13 -26.98 -18.84
CA LEU A 96 17.13 -26.80 -17.79
C LEU A 96 17.49 -25.32 -17.59
N VAL A 97 17.70 -24.57 -18.68
CA VAL A 97 17.96 -23.12 -18.63
C VAL A 97 16.78 -22.38 -17.99
N ARG A 98 15.55 -22.69 -18.39
CA ARG A 98 14.34 -22.14 -17.76
C ARG A 98 14.29 -22.48 -16.28
N ARG A 99 14.62 -23.72 -15.91
CA ARG A 99 14.60 -24.16 -14.52
C ARG A 99 15.63 -23.41 -13.66
N ILE A 100 16.83 -23.15 -14.18
CA ILE A 100 17.84 -22.33 -13.50
C ILE A 100 17.33 -20.90 -13.29
N ALA A 101 16.70 -20.31 -14.30
CA ALA A 101 16.14 -18.97 -14.19
C ALA A 101 15.02 -18.91 -13.12
N GLU A 102 14.11 -19.88 -13.12
CA GLU A 102 13.04 -19.99 -12.11
C GLU A 102 13.60 -20.13 -10.69
N VAL A 103 14.59 -21.01 -10.49
CA VAL A 103 15.20 -21.24 -9.18
C VAL A 103 15.97 -19.98 -8.73
N SER A 104 16.73 -19.35 -9.61
CA SER A 104 17.46 -18.11 -9.32
C SER A 104 16.53 -16.97 -8.93
N GLU A 105 15.43 -16.78 -9.67
CA GLU A 105 14.46 -15.72 -9.38
C GLU A 105 13.71 -15.98 -8.07
N ARG A 106 13.37 -17.25 -7.78
CA ARG A 106 12.78 -17.63 -6.49
C ARG A 106 13.74 -17.36 -5.35
N GLU A 107 15.01 -17.70 -5.49
CA GLU A 107 16.03 -17.43 -4.47
C GLU A 107 16.23 -15.93 -4.26
N ARG A 108 16.25 -15.13 -5.32
CA ARG A 108 16.32 -13.67 -5.24
C ARG A 108 15.15 -13.09 -4.45
N LYS A 109 13.90 -13.44 -4.80
CA LYS A 109 12.70 -12.96 -4.10
C LYS A 109 12.71 -13.34 -2.62
N LEU A 110 13.17 -14.56 -2.30
CA LEU A 110 13.24 -15.01 -0.92
C LEU A 110 14.38 -14.34 -0.15
N ALA A 111 15.51 -14.06 -0.79
CA ALA A 111 16.58 -13.26 -0.18
C ALA A 111 16.15 -11.82 0.08
N ASP A 112 15.36 -11.23 -0.82
CA ASP A 112 14.77 -9.90 -0.63
C ASP A 112 13.78 -9.90 0.57
N ALA A 113 12.98 -10.97 0.71
CA ALA A 113 12.10 -11.16 1.86
C ALA A 113 12.87 -11.38 3.19
N GLU A 114 13.96 -12.14 3.17
CA GLU A 114 14.85 -12.32 4.32
C GLU A 114 15.46 -10.98 4.75
N LYS A 115 15.99 -10.20 3.79
CA LYS A 115 16.50 -8.85 4.04
C LYS A 115 15.44 -7.93 4.64
N PHE A 116 14.21 -7.99 4.14
CA PHE A 116 13.09 -7.21 4.67
C PHE A 116 12.78 -7.56 6.14
N LEU A 117 12.82 -8.85 6.49
CA LEU A 117 12.51 -9.31 7.85
C LEU A 117 13.63 -9.06 8.86
N THR A 118 14.87 -8.88 8.39
CA THR A 118 16.03 -8.56 9.23
C THR A 118 16.24 -7.06 9.46
N LYS A 119 15.57 -6.20 8.68
CA LYS A 119 15.68 -4.75 8.86
C LYS A 119 14.88 -4.28 10.07
N PRO A 120 15.39 -3.31 10.85
CA PRO A 120 14.59 -2.65 11.87
C PRO A 120 13.35 -2.01 11.20
N PRO A 121 12.17 -2.04 11.85
CA PRO A 121 10.92 -1.52 11.27
C PRO A 121 11.03 -0.08 10.72
N GLU A 122 11.88 0.73 11.33
CA GLU A 122 12.16 2.13 10.97
C GLU A 122 12.82 2.29 9.59
N GLU A 123 13.70 1.36 9.17
CA GLU A 123 14.40 1.42 7.88
C GLU A 123 13.52 0.97 6.70
N VAL A 124 12.60 0.03 6.94
CA VAL A 124 11.64 -0.43 5.94
C VAL A 124 10.68 0.71 5.58
N LEU A 125 10.22 1.46 6.57
CA LEU A 125 9.31 2.58 6.40
C LEU A 125 9.96 3.72 5.59
N GLN A 126 11.22 4.07 5.87
CA GLN A 126 11.91 5.12 5.11
C GLN A 126 12.12 4.78 3.63
N ALA A 127 12.37 3.50 3.30
CA ALA A 127 12.54 3.05 1.92
C ALA A 127 11.22 3.06 1.13
N GLU A 128 10.09 2.71 1.75
CA GLU A 128 8.76 2.72 1.13
C GLU A 128 8.13 4.12 1.04
N LEU A 129 8.65 5.12 1.77
CA LEU A 129 8.18 6.51 1.70
C LEU A 129 8.81 7.31 0.53
N ASN A 130 9.90 6.80 -0.05
CA ASN A 130 10.56 7.34 -1.24
C ASN A 130 9.92 6.86 -2.55
N ILE A 131 8.60 6.67 -2.57
CA ILE A 131 7.87 6.44 -3.82
C ILE A 131 7.96 7.72 -4.67
N PRO A 132 8.53 7.66 -5.90
CA PRO A 132 8.54 8.79 -6.81
C PRO A 132 7.10 9.29 -7.06
N SER A 133 6.94 10.58 -7.34
CA SER A 133 5.63 11.18 -7.60
C SER A 133 4.79 10.30 -8.55
N PRO A 134 3.55 9.94 -8.19
CA PRO A 134 2.75 9.03 -9.00
C PRO A 134 2.30 9.65 -10.34
N LEU A 135 2.40 10.97 -10.50
CA LEU A 135 2.36 11.61 -11.81
C LEU A 135 3.78 11.80 -12.34
N SER A 136 4.14 10.96 -13.31
CA SER A 136 5.34 11.15 -14.13
C SER A 136 5.24 12.43 -14.96
N ASP A 137 6.38 13.06 -15.27
CA ASP A 137 6.43 14.23 -16.15
C ASP A 137 5.78 13.97 -17.53
N VAL A 138 5.66 12.71 -17.93
CA VAL A 138 4.94 12.28 -19.15
C VAL A 138 3.49 12.74 -19.15
N LEU A 139 2.76 12.62 -18.03
CA LEU A 139 1.35 13.02 -17.95
C LEU A 139 1.16 14.54 -18.02
N TRP A 140 2.09 15.30 -17.44
CA TRP A 140 2.08 16.76 -17.53
C TRP A 140 2.42 17.24 -18.93
N ASN A 141 3.35 16.56 -19.60
CA ASN A 141 3.67 16.82 -21.00
C ASN A 141 2.50 16.45 -21.93
N GLU A 142 1.80 15.36 -21.65
CA GLU A 142 0.59 14.99 -22.38
C GLU A 142 -0.52 16.05 -22.22
N ALA A 143 -0.76 16.49 -20.98
CA ALA A 143 -1.68 17.59 -20.72
C ALA A 143 -1.28 18.88 -21.46
N MET A 144 0.02 19.18 -21.56
CA MET A 144 0.56 20.33 -22.30
C MET A 144 0.33 20.23 -23.81
N ASN A 145 0.22 19.02 -24.36
CA ASN A 145 0.01 18.80 -25.79
C ASN A 145 -1.46 18.60 -26.19
N GLN A 146 -2.37 18.37 -25.23
CA GLN A 146 -3.79 18.19 -25.54
C GLN A 146 -4.47 19.46 -26.08
N THR A 147 -5.07 19.38 -27.26
CA THR A 147 -5.90 20.46 -27.82
C THR A 147 -7.34 20.39 -27.27
N PRO A 148 -8.09 21.51 -27.28
CA PRO A 148 -9.50 21.48 -26.94
C PRO A 148 -10.25 20.45 -27.79
N LYS A 149 -11.08 19.63 -27.15
CA LYS A 149 -11.84 18.59 -27.85
C LYS A 149 -12.70 19.21 -28.96
N ARG A 150 -12.70 18.58 -30.15
CA ARG A 150 -13.45 19.05 -31.33
C ARG A 150 -14.93 19.33 -31.03
N GLN A 151 -15.57 18.53 -30.17
CA GLN A 151 -16.96 18.74 -29.74
C GLN A 151 -17.16 20.06 -28.99
N ASN A 152 -16.20 20.48 -28.16
CA ASN A 152 -16.27 21.74 -27.43
C ASN A 152 -16.06 22.94 -28.38
N LEU A 153 -15.19 22.78 -29.38
CA LEU A 153 -14.97 23.79 -30.42
C LEU A 153 -16.22 24.01 -31.27
N ILE A 154 -16.90 22.94 -31.68
CA ILE A 154 -18.17 23.01 -32.42
C ILE A 154 -19.25 23.74 -31.59
N LYS A 155 -19.36 23.43 -30.30
CA LYS A 155 -20.30 24.12 -29.40
C LYS A 155 -19.97 25.62 -29.27
N LEU A 156 -18.70 25.96 -29.11
CA LEU A 156 -18.24 27.36 -29.02
C LEU A 156 -18.53 28.13 -30.31
N GLN A 157 -18.25 27.53 -31.47
CA GLN A 157 -18.53 28.13 -32.77
C GLN A 157 -20.03 28.26 -33.09
N GLY A 158 -20.88 27.46 -32.44
CA GLY A 158 -22.34 27.59 -32.54
C GLY A 158 -22.93 28.73 -31.68
N MET A 159 -22.18 29.22 -30.69
CA MET A 159 -22.63 30.25 -29.73
C MET A 159 -21.93 31.60 -29.90
N TYR A 160 -20.75 31.61 -30.49
CA TYR A 160 -19.90 32.79 -30.62
C TYR A 160 -19.34 32.92 -32.03
N ASP A 161 -19.00 34.15 -32.42
CA ASP A 161 -18.38 34.43 -33.71
C ASP A 161 -17.03 33.69 -33.87
N GLY A 162 -16.76 33.22 -35.08
CA GLY A 162 -15.58 32.40 -35.40
C GLY A 162 -14.27 33.11 -35.07
N ALA A 163 -14.19 34.42 -35.34
CA ALA A 163 -13.00 35.22 -35.02
C ALA A 163 -12.75 35.32 -33.51
N LEU A 164 -13.81 35.36 -32.70
CA LEU A 164 -13.70 35.37 -31.23
C LEU A 164 -13.20 34.01 -30.70
N VAL A 165 -13.72 32.91 -31.26
CA VAL A 165 -13.32 31.55 -30.89
C VAL A 165 -11.85 31.29 -31.25
N GLU A 166 -11.38 31.73 -32.42
CA GLU A 166 -9.97 31.63 -32.80
C GLU A 166 -9.06 32.40 -31.84
N LYS A 167 -9.44 33.64 -31.51
CA LYS A 167 -8.67 34.47 -30.57
C LYS A 167 -8.62 33.85 -29.17
N PHE A 168 -9.70 33.22 -28.74
CA PHE A 168 -9.76 32.46 -27.48
C PHE A 168 -8.84 31.23 -27.50
N ILE A 169 -8.80 30.46 -28.60
CA ILE A 169 -7.90 29.31 -28.74
C ILE A 169 -6.43 29.76 -28.69
N GLN A 170 -6.10 30.87 -29.35
CA GLN A 170 -4.74 31.45 -29.31
C GLN A 170 -4.34 31.88 -27.89
N LEU A 171 -5.25 32.54 -27.16
CA LEU A 171 -5.03 32.92 -25.75
C LEU A 171 -4.87 31.69 -24.85
N LEU A 172 -5.70 30.66 -25.05
CA LEU A 172 -5.57 29.39 -24.34
C LEU A 172 -4.21 28.75 -24.60
N ALA A 173 -3.75 28.68 -25.85
CA ALA A 173 -2.45 28.13 -26.19
C ALA A 173 -1.30 28.88 -25.49
N HIS A 174 -1.42 30.20 -25.36
CA HIS A 174 -0.43 31.04 -24.67
C HIS A 174 -0.45 30.87 -23.13
N GLU A 175 -1.63 30.78 -22.53
CA GLU A 175 -1.78 30.72 -21.07
C GLU A 175 -1.71 29.29 -20.51
N LYS A 176 -1.87 28.27 -21.36
CA LYS A 176 -1.90 26.86 -20.96
C LYS A 176 -0.71 26.43 -20.13
N GLY A 177 0.51 26.85 -20.52
CA GLY A 177 1.72 26.53 -19.76
C GLY A 177 1.66 27.08 -18.33
N LYS A 178 1.19 28.32 -18.15
CA LYS A 178 1.05 28.94 -16.82
C LYS A 178 -0.03 28.25 -15.99
N ILE A 179 -1.12 27.83 -16.62
CA ILE A 179 -2.20 27.09 -15.96
C ILE A 179 -1.68 25.73 -15.46
N ILE A 180 -1.01 24.96 -16.33
CA ILE A 180 -0.44 23.66 -15.97
C ILE A 180 0.59 23.79 -14.86
N GLU A 181 1.47 24.80 -14.93
CA GLU A 181 2.47 25.04 -13.89
C GLU A 181 1.83 25.33 -12.51
N LYS A 182 0.73 26.09 -12.47
CA LYS A 182 -0.03 26.31 -11.24
C LYS A 182 -0.61 25.00 -10.68
N PHE A 183 -1.21 24.18 -11.54
CA PHE A 183 -1.75 22.88 -11.13
C PHE A 183 -0.65 21.92 -10.66
N LYS A 184 0.50 21.90 -11.35
CA LYS A 184 1.68 21.10 -10.96
C LYS A 184 2.15 21.48 -9.55
N LYS A 185 2.35 22.77 -9.28
CA LYS A 185 2.75 23.26 -7.93
C LYS A 185 1.73 22.92 -6.85
N GLN A 186 0.43 23.05 -7.14
CA GLN A 186 -0.62 22.72 -6.19
C GLN A 186 -0.66 21.22 -5.89
N TYR A 187 -0.50 20.40 -6.93
CA TYR A 187 -0.42 18.95 -6.80
C TYR A 187 0.80 18.54 -5.96
N GLU A 188 1.98 19.05 -6.27
CA GLU A 188 3.20 18.78 -5.51
C GLU A 188 3.08 19.18 -4.04
N LYS A 189 2.46 20.34 -3.76
CA LYS A 189 2.15 20.77 -2.40
C LYS A 189 1.22 19.79 -1.68
N SER A 190 0.17 19.32 -2.36
CA SER A 190 -0.79 18.36 -1.80
C SER A 190 -0.12 17.01 -1.51
N VAL A 191 0.65 16.48 -2.46
CA VAL A 191 1.42 15.23 -2.29
C VAL A 191 2.39 15.35 -1.12
N ARG A 192 3.13 16.47 -1.01
CA ARG A 192 4.06 16.71 0.11
C ARG A 192 3.33 16.68 1.45
N CYS A 193 2.18 17.36 1.55
CA CYS A 193 1.36 17.36 2.76
C CYS A 193 0.83 15.96 3.10
N MET A 194 0.34 15.20 2.11
CA MET A 194 -0.11 13.83 2.32
C MET A 194 1.02 12.91 2.77
N LYS A 195 2.21 13.03 2.17
CA LYS A 195 3.41 12.28 2.59
C LYS A 195 3.78 12.58 4.03
N GLN A 196 3.82 13.86 4.42
CA GLN A 196 4.12 14.25 5.79
C GLN A 196 3.07 13.69 6.77
N ASN A 197 1.79 13.84 6.48
CA ASN A 197 0.72 13.32 7.33
C ASN A 197 0.78 11.79 7.49
N LEU A 198 1.15 11.07 6.42
CA LEU A 198 1.37 9.62 6.49
C LEU A 198 2.59 9.29 7.34
N GLN A 199 3.70 10.00 7.17
CA GLN A 199 4.90 9.84 7.99
C GLN A 199 4.60 10.07 9.48
N ASP A 200 3.90 11.14 9.81
CA ASP A 200 3.57 11.47 11.21
C ASP A 200 2.68 10.38 11.82
N ARG A 201 1.67 9.90 11.09
CA ARG A 201 0.79 8.81 11.56
C ARG A 201 1.52 7.48 11.72
N ILE A 202 2.43 7.16 10.81
CA ILE A 202 3.27 5.96 10.89
C ILE A 202 4.18 6.07 12.11
N SER A 203 4.91 7.17 12.27
CA SER A 203 5.79 7.40 13.43
C SER A 203 5.02 7.30 14.74
N TYR A 204 3.83 7.88 14.81
CA TYR A 204 2.96 7.76 15.97
C TYR A 204 2.58 6.29 16.26
N ALA A 205 2.16 5.54 15.24
CA ALA A 205 1.78 4.14 15.39
C ALA A 205 2.97 3.25 15.80
N VAL A 206 4.16 3.48 15.23
CA VAL A 206 5.39 2.77 15.59
C VAL A 206 5.76 3.03 17.04
N ASN A 207 5.73 4.30 17.48
CA ASN A 207 6.01 4.63 18.88
C ASN A 207 5.00 3.99 19.83
N ALA A 208 3.71 4.01 19.49
CA ALA A 208 2.68 3.32 20.28
C ALA A 208 2.93 1.80 20.37
N TYR A 209 3.36 1.18 19.27
CA TYR A 209 3.73 -0.24 19.24
C TYR A 209 4.97 -0.53 20.10
N VAL A 210 6.00 0.31 20.06
CA VAL A 210 7.21 0.15 20.89
C VAL A 210 6.83 0.17 22.38
N ILE A 211 6.03 1.15 22.79
CA ILE A 211 5.53 1.25 24.18
C ILE A 211 4.74 -0.01 24.56
N ALA A 212 3.75 -0.40 23.74
CA ALA A 212 2.94 -1.59 24.02
C ALA A 212 3.77 -2.89 24.08
N ARG A 213 4.86 -2.97 23.32
CA ARG A 213 5.78 -4.10 23.34
C ARG A 213 6.60 -4.15 24.62
N GLU A 214 7.05 -3.00 25.13
CA GLU A 214 7.74 -2.89 26.41
C GLU A 214 6.81 -3.30 27.56
N ASP A 215 5.58 -2.77 27.58
CA ASP A 215 4.55 -3.13 28.56
C ASP A 215 4.27 -4.64 28.55
N TRP A 216 4.15 -5.24 27.36
CA TRP A 216 3.95 -6.68 27.24
C TRP A 216 5.14 -7.51 27.75
N ALA A 217 6.37 -7.06 27.51
CA ALA A 217 7.55 -7.75 27.99
C ALA A 217 7.61 -7.74 29.52
N GLU A 218 7.23 -6.64 30.15
CA GLU A 218 7.11 -6.52 31.61
C GLU A 218 6.05 -7.48 32.16
N ILE A 219 4.84 -7.47 31.59
CA ILE A 219 3.75 -8.38 32.00
C ILE A 219 4.13 -9.85 31.81
N SER A 220 4.78 -10.19 30.69
CA SER A 220 5.20 -11.57 30.41
C SER A 220 6.24 -12.06 31.42
N SER A 221 7.19 -11.18 31.81
CA SER A 221 8.18 -11.48 32.85
C SER A 221 7.52 -11.72 34.21
N LEU A 222 6.55 -10.86 34.59
CA LEU A 222 5.79 -11.04 35.83
C LEU A 222 5.02 -12.37 35.83
N LEU A 223 4.37 -12.72 34.72
CA LEU A 223 3.65 -13.98 34.58
C LEU A 223 4.58 -15.21 34.66
N GLU A 224 5.75 -15.16 34.03
CA GLU A 224 6.76 -16.22 34.17
C GLU A 224 7.21 -16.39 35.62
N ASN A 225 7.46 -15.27 36.32
CA ASN A 225 7.84 -15.30 37.73
C ASN A 225 6.75 -15.92 38.62
N VAL A 226 5.48 -15.55 38.40
CA VAL A 226 4.33 -16.13 39.11
C VAL A 226 4.18 -17.62 38.81
N GLN A 227 4.30 -18.03 37.54
CA GLN A 227 4.23 -19.43 37.16
C GLN A 227 5.37 -20.25 37.78
N ASN A 228 6.59 -19.71 37.79
CA ASN A 228 7.75 -20.36 38.40
C ASN A 228 7.58 -20.49 39.92
N ALA A 229 7.10 -19.44 40.59
CA ALA A 229 6.80 -19.47 42.02
C ALA A 229 5.70 -20.50 42.35
N HIS A 230 4.65 -20.57 41.54
CA HIS A 230 3.57 -21.56 41.70
C HIS A 230 4.06 -23.00 41.50
N ARG A 231 4.90 -23.25 40.48
CA ARG A 231 5.51 -24.58 40.25
C ARG A 231 6.44 -24.98 41.39
N ALA A 232 7.23 -24.04 41.92
CA ALA A 232 8.10 -24.29 43.08
C ALA A 232 7.28 -24.64 44.34
N ALA A 233 6.16 -23.94 44.57
CA ALA A 233 5.25 -24.24 45.67
C ALA A 233 4.57 -25.62 45.56
N LEU A 234 4.27 -26.07 44.34
CA LEU A 234 3.68 -27.41 44.09
C LEU A 234 4.69 -28.56 44.25
N GLN A 235 5.99 -28.29 44.11
CA GLN A 235 7.06 -29.29 44.23
C GLN A 235 7.67 -29.37 45.63
N ALA A 236 7.32 -28.45 46.53
CA ALA A 236 7.79 -28.50 47.92
C ALA A 236 7.05 -29.60 48.71
N PRO A 237 7.76 -30.56 49.33
CA PRO A 237 7.13 -31.57 50.17
C PRO A 237 6.65 -30.95 51.48
N GLY A 238 5.33 -30.83 51.64
CA GLY A 238 4.62 -31.03 52.91
C GLY A 238 5.10 -30.29 54.17
N GLU A 239 5.62 -29.06 54.07
CA GLU A 239 5.70 -28.15 55.22
C GLU A 239 4.70 -27.00 55.03
N PRO A 240 3.90 -26.65 56.06
CA PRO A 240 3.06 -25.46 55.98
C PRO A 240 3.97 -24.25 55.76
N PRO A 241 3.70 -23.41 54.75
CA PRO A 241 4.58 -22.29 54.40
C PRO A 241 4.77 -21.40 55.62
N SER A 242 6.03 -21.03 55.90
CA SER A 242 6.37 -20.19 57.05
C SER A 242 5.57 -18.88 57.00
N THR A 243 5.34 -18.26 58.16
CA THR A 243 4.58 -17.02 58.31
C THR A 243 5.07 -15.88 57.39
N GLU A 244 6.30 -15.95 56.90
CA GLU A 244 6.86 -15.00 55.92
C GLU A 244 6.45 -15.29 54.47
N GLN A 245 6.38 -16.56 54.07
CA GLN A 245 5.91 -16.94 52.72
C GLN A 245 4.43 -16.58 52.53
N TRP A 246 3.61 -16.73 53.59
CA TRP A 246 2.23 -16.24 53.59
C TRP A 246 2.12 -14.72 53.48
N LYS A 247 3.06 -13.95 54.05
CA LYS A 247 3.10 -12.49 53.86
C LYS A 247 3.39 -12.13 52.40
N VAL A 248 4.30 -12.82 51.74
CA VAL A 248 4.61 -12.60 50.31
C VAL A 248 3.41 -12.95 49.42
N VAL A 249 2.73 -14.07 49.69
CA VAL A 249 1.52 -14.46 48.95
C VAL A 249 0.40 -13.44 49.16
N ASN A 250 0.18 -12.96 50.39
CA ASN A 250 -0.82 -11.92 50.66
C ASN A 250 -0.47 -10.59 49.99
N GLN A 251 0.81 -10.19 49.99
CA GLN A 251 1.27 -9.00 49.26
C GLN A 251 1.04 -9.12 47.75
N LEU A 252 1.30 -10.30 47.16
CA LEU A 252 1.02 -10.55 45.74
C LEU A 252 -0.48 -10.56 45.44
N MET A 253 -1.31 -11.10 46.34
CA MET A 253 -2.77 -11.06 46.21
C MET A 253 -3.33 -9.64 46.33
N ASP A 254 -2.76 -8.82 47.23
CA ASP A 254 -3.11 -7.40 47.36
C ASP A 254 -2.69 -6.61 46.11
N GLN A 255 -1.48 -6.83 45.58
CA GLN A 255 -1.04 -6.23 44.32
C GLN A 255 -1.89 -6.67 43.12
N LEU A 256 -2.30 -7.94 43.08
CA LEU A 256 -3.20 -8.45 42.04
C LEU A 256 -4.58 -7.79 42.14
N ARG A 257 -5.10 -7.60 43.35
CA ARG A 257 -6.36 -6.88 43.59
C ARG A 257 -6.25 -5.42 43.16
N GLU A 258 -5.18 -4.72 43.55
CA GLU A 258 -4.94 -3.33 43.14
C GLU A 258 -4.81 -3.21 41.62
N SER A 259 -4.11 -4.14 40.97
CA SER A 259 -3.99 -4.20 39.51
C SER A 259 -5.35 -4.47 38.84
N GLN A 260 -6.18 -5.34 39.42
CA GLN A 260 -7.52 -5.60 38.92
C GLN A 260 -8.43 -4.37 39.08
N GLU A 261 -8.41 -3.70 40.22
CA GLU A 261 -9.16 -2.45 40.45
C GLU A 261 -8.72 -1.36 39.46
N HIS A 262 -7.42 -1.24 39.20
CA HIS A 262 -6.88 -0.32 38.20
C HIS A 262 -7.36 -0.66 36.79
N TYR A 263 -7.37 -1.95 36.43
CA TYR A 263 -7.86 -2.42 35.14
C TYR A 263 -9.36 -2.15 34.95
N GLU A 264 -10.16 -2.40 35.98
CA GLU A 264 -11.60 -2.08 35.98
C GLU A 264 -11.84 -0.56 35.86
N GLY A 265 -11.03 0.26 36.53
CA GLY A 265 -11.04 1.72 36.40
C GLY A 265 -10.72 2.19 34.97
N GLU A 266 -9.72 1.60 34.31
CA GLU A 266 -9.38 1.92 32.92
C GLU A 266 -10.44 1.42 31.92
N ILE A 267 -11.12 0.30 32.20
CA ILE A 267 -12.31 -0.12 31.43
C ILE A 267 -13.39 0.96 31.52
N GLN A 268 -13.73 1.40 32.73
CA GLN A 268 -14.76 2.42 32.94
C GLN A 268 -14.39 3.73 32.24
N ARG A 269 -13.14 4.18 32.36
CA ARG A 269 -12.62 5.34 31.66
C ARG A 269 -12.71 5.18 30.14
N GLY A 270 -12.43 3.98 29.63
CA GLY A 270 -12.59 3.63 28.22
C GLY A 270 -14.05 3.70 27.75
N GLU A 271 -15.01 3.32 28.59
CA GLU A 271 -16.43 3.46 28.31
C GLU A 271 -16.87 4.93 28.28
N ASP A 272 -16.41 5.73 29.23
CA ASP A 272 -16.68 7.18 29.29
C ASP A 272 -16.11 7.91 28.07
N LEU A 273 -14.86 7.61 27.69
CA LEU A 273 -14.25 8.14 26.47
C LEU A 273 -15.01 7.71 25.21
N ARG A 274 -15.53 6.47 25.16
CA ARG A 274 -16.37 6.01 24.06
C ARG A 274 -17.68 6.80 23.99
N MET A 275 -18.32 7.08 25.11
CA MET A 275 -19.53 7.90 25.14
C MET A 275 -19.26 9.33 24.67
N LEU A 276 -18.16 9.94 25.13
CA LEU A 276 -17.73 11.28 24.68
C LEU A 276 -17.48 11.31 23.17
N LEU A 277 -16.79 10.29 22.64
CA LEU A 277 -16.51 10.18 21.20
C LEU A 277 -17.81 10.08 20.38
N VAL A 278 -18.79 9.31 20.86
CA VAL A 278 -20.10 9.19 20.20
C VAL A 278 -20.84 10.54 20.22
N ALA A 279 -20.84 11.25 21.34
CA ALA A 279 -21.44 12.57 21.45
C ALA A 279 -20.77 13.60 20.54
N GLU A 280 -19.43 13.61 20.49
CA GLU A 280 -18.67 14.49 19.60
C GLU A 280 -18.93 14.17 18.12
N HIS A 281 -19.02 12.89 17.76
CA HIS A 281 -19.35 12.46 16.41
C HIS A 281 -20.74 12.92 15.98
N GLN A 282 -21.74 12.82 16.87
CA GLN A 282 -23.09 13.33 16.62
C GLN A 282 -23.10 14.86 16.45
N SER A 283 -22.37 15.58 17.31
CA SER A 283 -22.20 17.04 17.20
C SER A 283 -21.55 17.44 15.87
N SER A 284 -20.48 16.74 15.46
CA SER A 284 -19.80 16.95 14.18
C SER A 284 -20.74 16.72 12.98
N HIS A 285 -21.56 15.67 13.03
CA HIS A 285 -22.56 15.40 11.98
C HIS A 285 -23.59 16.53 11.89
N LEU A 286 -24.06 17.03 13.04
CA LEU A 286 -25.04 18.12 13.09
C LEU A 286 -24.45 19.43 12.56
N MET A 287 -23.19 19.75 12.91
CA MET A 287 -22.48 20.90 12.34
C MET A 287 -22.32 20.80 10.82
N LYS A 288 -22.00 19.62 10.28
CA LYS A 288 -21.92 19.41 8.83
C LYS A 288 -23.25 19.67 8.14
N LEU A 289 -24.36 19.25 8.76
CA LEU A 289 -25.70 19.45 8.24
C LEU A 289 -26.06 20.95 8.21
N ILE A 290 -25.79 21.67 9.31
CA ILE A 290 -25.99 23.13 9.39
C ILE A 290 -25.12 23.84 8.34
N ALA A 291 -23.84 23.48 8.24
CA ALA A 291 -22.94 24.09 7.27
C ALA A 291 -23.40 23.84 5.82
N GLY A 292 -23.89 22.63 5.53
CA GLY A 292 -24.48 22.29 4.24
C GLY A 292 -25.71 23.14 3.91
N ASN A 293 -26.64 23.27 4.86
CA ASN A 293 -27.83 24.11 4.70
C ASN A 293 -27.47 25.60 4.49
N ASN A 294 -26.53 26.13 5.27
CA ASN A 294 -26.07 27.51 5.12
C ASN A 294 -25.39 27.75 3.76
N LEU A 295 -24.61 26.78 3.28
CA LEU A 295 -23.95 26.90 1.98
C LEU A 295 -24.96 26.85 0.84
N GLN A 296 -25.99 26.01 0.95
CA GLN A 296 -27.09 25.97 -0.02
C GLN A 296 -27.90 27.27 -0.01
N GLN A 297 -28.19 27.82 1.18
CA GLN A 297 -28.88 29.11 1.28
C GLN A 297 -28.05 30.23 0.65
N LEU A 298 -26.74 30.28 0.92
CA LEU A 298 -25.85 31.28 0.33
C LEU A 298 -25.72 31.12 -1.20
N GLN A 299 -25.82 29.90 -1.73
CA GLN A 299 -25.91 29.67 -3.18
C GLN A 299 -27.21 30.18 -3.78
N ASN A 300 -28.34 30.00 -3.09
CA ASN A 300 -29.63 30.52 -3.53
C ASN A 300 -29.62 32.05 -3.53
N ASP A 301 -29.17 32.67 -2.44
CA ASP A 301 -29.04 34.14 -2.32
C ASP A 301 -28.12 34.70 -3.41
N HIS A 302 -27.01 34.01 -3.72
CA HIS A 302 -26.12 34.40 -4.80
C HIS A 302 -26.80 34.32 -6.18
N SER A 303 -27.59 33.28 -6.44
CA SER A 303 -28.35 33.13 -7.68
C SER A 303 -29.37 34.26 -7.84
N GLU A 304 -30.15 34.56 -6.78
CA GLU A 304 -31.13 35.64 -6.79
C GLU A 304 -30.47 37.00 -7.05
N LEU A 305 -29.30 37.24 -6.45
CA LEU A 305 -28.54 38.46 -6.66
C LEU A 305 -28.00 38.58 -8.10
N CYS A 306 -27.55 37.48 -8.69
CA CYS A 306 -27.15 37.42 -10.10
C CYS A 306 -28.33 37.74 -11.04
N ASP A 307 -29.52 37.20 -10.77
CA ASP A 307 -30.72 37.46 -11.55
C ASP A 307 -31.15 38.94 -11.43
N ALA A 308 -31.08 39.51 -10.23
CA ALA A 308 -31.35 40.93 -10.01
C ALA A 308 -30.36 41.85 -10.74
N ILE A 309 -29.06 41.52 -10.72
CA ILE A 309 -28.03 42.25 -11.49
C ILE A 309 -28.33 42.17 -12.99
N HIS A 310 -28.75 41.00 -13.48
CA HIS A 310 -29.11 40.81 -14.88
C HIS A 310 -30.32 41.66 -15.29
N GLN A 311 -31.36 41.70 -14.47
CA GLN A 311 -32.55 42.54 -14.66
C GLN A 311 -32.18 44.03 -14.71
N LEU A 312 -31.41 44.53 -13.74
CA LEU A 312 -30.95 45.91 -13.72
C LEU A 312 -30.11 46.27 -14.95
N ALA A 313 -29.24 45.35 -15.41
CA ALA A 313 -28.45 45.56 -16.62
C ALA A 313 -29.33 45.66 -17.88
N LEU A 314 -30.43 44.91 -17.95
CA LEU A 314 -31.41 45.02 -19.03
C LEU A 314 -32.16 46.35 -18.98
N GLU A 315 -32.61 46.79 -17.81
CA GLU A 315 -33.28 48.08 -17.63
C GLU A 315 -32.36 49.24 -18.03
N ILE A 316 -31.09 49.23 -17.59
CA ILE A 316 -30.10 50.25 -17.95
C ILE A 316 -29.92 50.33 -19.48
N ARG A 317 -29.87 49.18 -20.17
CA ARG A 317 -29.79 49.13 -21.64
C ARG A 317 -31.04 49.71 -22.30
N GLN A 318 -32.23 49.41 -21.78
CA GLN A 318 -33.48 49.97 -22.29
C GLN A 318 -33.52 51.50 -22.10
N GLN A 319 -33.12 52.00 -20.93
CA GLN A 319 -33.03 53.43 -20.66
C GLN A 319 -32.02 54.13 -21.57
N HIS A 320 -30.85 53.52 -21.81
CA HIS A 320 -29.86 54.05 -22.77
C HIS A 320 -30.45 54.20 -24.17
N LYS A 321 -31.12 53.17 -24.70
CA LYS A 321 -31.79 53.25 -26.01
C LYS A 321 -32.82 54.38 -26.06
N ARG A 322 -33.62 54.52 -25.00
CA ARG A 322 -34.64 55.58 -24.93
C ARG A 322 -34.02 56.98 -24.90
N ILE A 323 -32.88 57.14 -24.23
CA ILE A 323 -32.13 58.40 -24.24
C ILE A 323 -31.59 58.69 -25.65
N GLU A 324 -31.02 57.71 -26.34
CA GLU A 324 -30.56 57.86 -27.74
C GLU A 324 -31.70 58.26 -28.68
N GLU A 325 -32.87 57.63 -28.56
CA GLU A 325 -34.07 57.99 -29.33
C GLU A 325 -34.51 59.43 -29.09
N LEU A 326 -34.54 59.88 -27.82
CA LEU A 326 -34.89 61.25 -27.46
C LEU A 326 -33.86 62.28 -27.97
N GLN A 327 -32.56 61.93 -27.94
CA GLN A 327 -31.50 62.79 -28.49
C GLN A 327 -31.65 62.95 -30.00
N ASN A 328 -32.00 61.89 -30.73
CA ASN A 328 -32.24 61.95 -32.18
C ASN A 328 -33.48 62.79 -32.55
N LEU A 329 -34.50 62.85 -31.68
CA LEU A 329 -35.70 63.67 -31.91
C LEU A 329 -35.47 65.18 -31.67
N LEU A 330 -34.42 65.53 -30.93
CA LEU A 330 -34.08 66.92 -30.59
C LEU A 330 -33.07 67.56 -31.55
N GLN A 331 -32.49 66.78 -32.49
CA GLN A 331 -31.61 67.27 -33.56
C GLN A 331 -32.40 67.61 -34.82
#